data_AF-A0A229SKF2-F1
#
_entry.id   AF-A0A229SKF2-F1
#
_cell.length_a   1.000
_cell.length_b   1.000
_cell.length_c   1.000
_cell.angle_alpha   90.00
_cell.angle_beta   90.00
_cell.angle_gamma   90.00
#
_symmetry.space_group_name_H-M   'P 1'
#
loop_
_entity.id
_entity.type
_entity.pdbx_description
1 polymer ?
#
loop_
_entity_poly.entity_id
_entity_poly.type
_entity_poly.pdbx_seq_one_letter_code
_entity_poly.pdbx_strand_id
1 'polypeptide(L)'
;AFAGYARIATLGEEVRDPARTIPRAIPLALGIALVVYAAVAASVLGVLGADRLGQAAAPLADAVRAAGAPGLVPVVRAGAAVAALGSLLALILGVSRTTLAMARDGHLPGALAAVHPRFRVPHRAEAAVGAVVAVLAATVDVRGAIGFSSFGVLAYYAVANASAWTLSAAPRARVVPAVGLL
;
A
#
# COMPACT_ATOMS: atom_id res chain seq x y z
N ALA A 1 2.71 5.11 -1.87
CA ALA A 1 3.85 4.36 -1.30
C ALA A 1 3.73 4.11 0.22
N PHE A 2 3.22 5.06 1.02
CA PHE A 2 3.21 4.94 2.48
C PHE A 2 1.99 4.22 3.11
N ALA A 3 0.99 3.79 2.35
CA ALA A 3 -0.27 3.24 2.88
C ALA A 3 -0.14 1.91 3.66
N GLY A 4 1.05 1.30 3.73
CA GLY A 4 1.28 0.01 4.37
C GLY A 4 1.29 0.03 5.91
N TYR A 5 1.41 1.20 6.56
CA TYR A 5 1.53 1.28 8.02
C TYR A 5 0.29 0.75 8.75
N ALA A 6 -0.89 0.83 8.14
CA ALA A 6 -2.13 0.33 8.73
C ALA A 6 -2.07 -1.17 9.08
N ARG A 7 -1.26 -1.95 8.35
CA ARG A 7 -1.06 -3.38 8.63
C ARG A 7 -0.30 -3.63 9.94
N ILE A 8 0.57 -2.71 10.35
CA ILE A 8 1.28 -2.78 11.64
C ILE A 8 0.28 -2.65 12.79
N ALA A 9 -0.75 -1.81 12.63
CA ALA A 9 -1.79 -1.63 13.63
C ALA A 9 -2.71 -2.87 13.73
N THR A 10 -3.02 -3.53 12.59
CA THR A 10 -3.87 -4.73 12.59
C THR A 10 -3.20 -5.99 13.14
N LEU A 11 -1.85 -6.02 13.19
CA LEU A 11 -1.10 -7.14 13.78
C LEU A 11 -0.82 -6.95 15.28
N GLY A 12 -1.49 -6.03 15.96
CA GLY A 12 -1.22 -5.74 17.37
C GLY A 12 -1.39 -6.93 18.31
N GLU A 13 -2.21 -7.91 17.95
CA GLU A 13 -2.41 -9.16 18.71
C GLU A 13 -1.19 -10.10 18.66
N GLU A 14 -0.32 -9.97 17.66
CA GLU A 14 0.89 -10.80 17.48
C GLU A 14 2.17 -10.10 17.97
N VAL A 15 2.06 -8.84 18.43
CA VAL A 15 3.19 -8.02 18.88
C VAL A 15 3.34 -8.09 20.39
N ARG A 16 4.58 -8.28 20.88
CA ARG A 16 4.87 -8.13 22.33
C ARG A 16 4.72 -6.66 22.74
N ASP A 17 3.88 -6.42 23.76
CA ASP A 17 3.57 -5.09 24.30
C ASP A 17 3.12 -4.08 23.22
N PRO A 18 1.96 -4.32 22.56
CA PRO A 18 1.52 -3.52 21.43
C PRO A 18 1.28 -2.05 21.80
N ALA A 19 0.89 -1.78 23.05
CA ALA A 19 0.64 -0.44 23.57
C ALA A 19 1.89 0.46 23.55
N ARG A 20 3.10 -0.13 23.62
CA ARG A 20 4.37 0.62 23.54
C ARG A 20 5.07 0.46 22.20
N THR A 21 4.98 -0.72 21.60
CA THR A 21 5.70 -1.05 20.37
C THR A 21 5.07 -0.38 19.16
N ILE A 22 3.74 -0.42 19.00
CA ILE A 22 3.06 0.12 17.82
C ILE A 22 3.23 1.65 17.71
N PRO A 23 3.04 2.45 18.77
CA PRO A 23 3.20 3.91 18.67
C PRO A 23 4.62 4.36 18.32
N ARG A 24 5.64 3.54 18.60
CA ARG A 24 7.05 3.83 18.24
C ARG A 24 7.40 3.30 16.86
N ALA A 25 6.89 2.12 16.50
CA ALA A 25 7.19 1.47 15.24
C ALA A 25 6.63 2.25 14.04
N ILE A 26 5.42 2.81 14.16
CA ILE A 26 4.78 3.58 13.06
C ILE A 26 5.63 4.78 12.63
N PRO A 27 5.96 5.76 13.50
CA PRO A 27 6.74 6.93 13.09
C PRO A 27 8.16 6.56 12.66
N LEU A 28 8.78 5.55 13.29
CA LEU A 28 10.10 5.07 12.89
C LEU A 28 10.09 4.48 11.47
N ALA A 29 9.12 3.59 11.18
CA ALA A 29 8.98 2.98 9.87
C ALA A 29 8.68 4.03 8.79
N LEU A 30 7.80 5.00 9.08
CA LEU A 30 7.50 6.11 8.19
C LEU A 30 8.73 6.99 7.94
N GLY A 31 9.48 7.31 8.99
CA GLY A 31 10.71 8.11 8.89
C GLY A 31 11.78 7.43 8.05
N ILE A 32 12.03 6.14 8.27
CA ILE A 32 12.98 5.36 7.46
C ILE A 32 12.53 5.32 5.99
N ALA A 33 11.25 5.02 5.74
CA ALA A 33 10.72 5.00 4.38
C ALA A 33 10.84 6.37 3.69
N LEU A 34 10.59 7.46 4.41
CA LEU A 34 10.73 8.82 3.89
C LEU A 34 12.17 9.12 3.49
N VAL A 35 13.15 8.81 4.33
CA VAL A 35 14.57 9.02 4.04
C VAL A 35 14.99 8.21 2.81
N VAL A 36 14.60 6.94 2.76
CA VAL A 36 14.91 6.07 1.61
C VAL A 36 14.30 6.61 0.32
N TYR A 37 13.03 7.02 0.35
CA TYR A 37 12.38 7.57 -0.84
C TYR A 37 12.96 8.91 -1.28
N ALA A 38 13.30 9.80 -0.32
CA ALA A 38 13.94 11.06 -0.63
C ALA A 38 15.33 10.85 -1.28
N ALA A 39 16.12 9.92 -0.74
CA ALA A 39 17.43 9.56 -1.31
C ALA A 39 17.28 9.02 -2.73
N VAL A 40 16.37 8.07 -2.95
CA VAL A 40 16.10 7.50 -4.29
C VAL A 40 15.63 8.58 -5.26
N ALA A 41 14.68 9.43 -4.85
CA ALA A 41 14.18 10.51 -5.70
C ALA A 41 15.28 11.49 -6.08
N ALA A 42 16.11 11.93 -5.13
CA ALA A 42 17.23 12.82 -5.37
C ALA A 42 18.27 12.18 -6.31
N SER A 43 18.61 10.90 -6.12
CA SER A 43 19.56 10.18 -6.98
C SER A 43 19.03 10.04 -8.41
N VAL A 44 17.79 9.60 -8.59
CA VAL A 44 17.19 9.42 -9.92
C VAL A 44 17.04 10.75 -10.63
N LEU A 45 16.60 11.79 -9.92
CA LEU A 45 16.48 13.15 -10.48
C LEU A 45 17.85 13.71 -10.87
N GLY A 46 18.88 13.49 -10.06
CA GLY A 46 20.25 13.94 -10.36
C GLY A 46 20.85 13.25 -11.59
N VAL A 47 20.52 11.97 -11.83
CA VAL A 47 21.05 11.20 -12.97
C VAL A 47 20.25 11.44 -14.26
N LEU A 48 18.92 11.47 -14.19
CA LEU A 48 18.07 11.55 -15.38
C LEU A 48 17.67 12.99 -15.74
N GLY A 49 17.55 13.87 -14.75
CA GLY A 49 16.88 15.17 -14.89
C GLY A 49 15.35 15.06 -14.86
N ALA A 50 14.67 16.19 -14.66
CA ALA A 50 13.21 16.25 -14.48
C ALA A 50 12.45 15.75 -15.74
N ASP A 51 12.89 16.15 -16.93
CA ASP A 51 12.19 15.83 -18.18
C ASP A 51 12.20 14.34 -18.49
N ARG A 52 13.37 13.70 -18.44
CA ARG A 52 13.50 12.26 -18.67
C ARG A 52 12.81 11.45 -17.57
N LEU A 53 12.86 11.91 -16.32
CA LEU A 53 12.16 11.25 -15.21
C LEU A 53 10.63 11.29 -15.41
N GLY A 54 10.09 12.41 -15.90
CA GLY A 54 8.65 12.56 -16.15
C GLY A 54 8.10 11.61 -17.22
N GLN A 55 8.95 11.26 -18.19
CA GLN A 55 8.61 10.37 -19.32
C GLN A 55 9.03 8.91 -19.11
N ALA A 56 9.86 8.61 -18.10
CA ALA A 56 10.39 7.27 -17.88
C ALA A 56 9.31 6.30 -17.39
N ALA A 57 9.15 5.19 -18.11
CA ALA A 57 8.31 4.06 -17.68
C ALA A 57 8.98 3.22 -16.58
N ALA A 58 10.32 3.17 -16.56
CA ALA A 58 11.10 2.39 -15.60
C ALA A 58 12.25 3.23 -15.01
N PRO A 59 11.94 4.30 -14.25
CA PRO A 59 12.90 5.33 -13.87
C PRO A 59 14.12 4.80 -13.10
N LEU A 60 13.96 3.77 -12.27
CA LEU A 60 15.09 3.16 -11.55
C LEU A 60 16.03 2.39 -12.49
N ALA A 61 15.48 1.63 -13.43
CA ALA A 61 16.29 0.89 -14.41
C ALA A 61 16.99 1.85 -15.38
N ASP A 62 16.30 2.92 -15.77
CA ASP A 62 16.84 3.94 -16.65
C ASP A 62 17.95 4.75 -15.96
N ALA A 63 17.78 5.09 -14.67
CA ALA A 63 18.82 5.73 -13.87
C ALA A 63 20.07 4.86 -13.73
N VAL A 64 19.91 3.56 -13.47
CA VAL A 64 21.05 2.63 -13.37
C VAL A 64 21.82 2.50 -14.69
N ARG A 65 21.11 2.47 -15.83
CA ARG A 65 21.77 2.51 -17.15
C ARG A 65 22.51 3.82 -17.37
N ALA A 66 21.86 4.95 -17.09
CA ALA A 66 22.45 6.28 -17.25
C ALA A 66 23.65 6.51 -16.33
N ALA A 67 23.68 5.87 -15.16
CA ALA A 67 24.81 5.89 -14.23
C ALA A 67 25.99 4.99 -14.65
N GLY A 68 25.94 4.34 -15.82
CA GLY A 68 27.03 3.51 -16.33
C GLY A 68 27.13 2.12 -15.72
N ALA A 69 26.09 1.65 -15.01
CA ALA A 69 26.07 0.33 -14.36
C ALA A 69 25.00 -0.63 -14.95
N PRO A 70 24.96 -0.86 -16.28
CA PRO A 70 23.90 -1.64 -16.92
C PRO A 70 23.81 -3.09 -16.40
N GLY A 71 24.90 -3.65 -15.89
CA GLY A 71 24.93 -4.98 -15.27
C GLY A 71 24.07 -5.11 -14.01
N LEU A 72 23.71 -4.00 -13.36
CA LEU A 72 22.83 -3.98 -12.18
C LEU A 72 21.34 -3.88 -12.55
N VAL A 73 21.01 -3.59 -13.81
CA VAL A 73 19.61 -3.45 -14.27
C VAL A 73 18.79 -4.72 -14.01
N PRO A 74 19.27 -5.95 -14.27
CA PRO A 74 18.52 -7.16 -13.99
C PRO A 74 18.22 -7.31 -12.49
N VAL A 75 19.17 -6.96 -11.62
CA VAL A 75 19.01 -7.04 -10.17
C VAL A 75 17.93 -6.07 -9.69
N VAL A 76 17.97 -4.82 -10.16
CA VAL A 76 16.96 -3.82 -9.80
C VAL A 76 15.58 -4.21 -10.31
N ARG A 77 15.48 -4.72 -11.54
CA ARG A 77 14.21 -5.21 -12.11
C ARG A 77 13.67 -6.41 -11.34
N ALA A 78 14.51 -7.38 -11.00
CA ALA A 78 14.11 -8.54 -10.21
C ALA A 78 13.64 -8.12 -8.81
N GLY A 79 14.38 -7.23 -8.13
CA GLY A 79 13.99 -6.69 -6.83
C GLY A 79 12.65 -5.93 -6.89
N ALA A 80 12.46 -5.09 -7.91
CA ALA A 80 11.19 -4.39 -8.13
C ALA A 80 10.03 -5.36 -8.39
N ALA A 81 10.24 -6.41 -9.19
CA ALA A 81 9.24 -7.43 -9.46
C ALA A 81 8.86 -8.20 -8.19
N VAL A 82 9.84 -8.65 -7.40
CA VAL A 82 9.60 -9.36 -6.13
C VAL A 82 8.86 -8.46 -5.13
N ALA A 83 9.26 -7.19 -5.01
CA ALA A 83 8.58 -6.23 -4.13
C ALA A 83 7.13 -5.97 -4.57
N ALA A 84 6.90 -5.78 -5.88
CA ALA A 84 5.57 -5.56 -6.43
C ALA A 84 4.67 -6.80 -6.24
N LEU A 85 5.18 -7.99 -6.54
CA LEU A 85 4.45 -9.25 -6.36
C LEU A 85 4.12 -9.51 -4.89
N GLY A 86 5.08 -9.29 -3.98
CA GLY A 86 4.85 -9.41 -2.54
C GLY A 86 3.77 -8.45 -2.04
N SER A 87 3.79 -7.20 -2.52
CA SER A 87 2.74 -6.23 -2.19
C SER A 87 1.38 -6.62 -2.77
N LEU A 88 1.34 -7.11 -4.01
CA LEU A 88 0.12 -7.54 -4.67
C LEU A 88 -0.52 -8.73 -3.96
N LEU A 89 0.28 -9.75 -3.62
CA LEU A 89 -0.18 -10.93 -2.90
C LEU A 89 -0.76 -10.55 -1.54
N ALA A 90 -0.07 -9.68 -0.80
CA ALA A 90 -0.57 -9.20 0.49
C ALA A 90 -1.92 -8.48 0.38
N LEU A 91 -2.13 -7.70 -0.69
CA LEU A 91 -3.39 -7.01 -0.95
C LEU A 91 -4.51 -7.99 -1.33
N ILE A 92 -4.25 -8.92 -2.26
CA ILE A 92 -5.23 -9.94 -2.67
C ILE A 92 -5.69 -10.75 -1.45
N LEU A 93 -4.75 -11.21 -0.61
CA LEU A 93 -5.08 -11.95 0.61
C LEU A 93 -5.91 -11.12 1.60
N GLY A 94 -5.57 -9.84 1.77
CA GLY A 94 -6.31 -8.93 2.63
C GLY A 94 -7.76 -8.75 2.15
N VAL A 95 -7.93 -8.37 0.89
CA VAL A 95 -9.25 -8.14 0.29
C VAL A 95 -10.09 -9.42 0.28
N SER A 96 -9.51 -10.57 -0.08
CA SER A 96 -10.23 -11.84 -0.13
C SER A 96 -10.78 -12.27 1.23
N ARG A 97 -10.07 -11.97 2.32
CA ARG A 97 -10.56 -12.23 3.69
C ARG A 97 -11.73 -11.33 4.05
N THR A 98 -11.68 -10.05 3.68
CA THR A 98 -12.81 -9.12 3.86
C THR A 98 -14.01 -9.55 3.02
N THR A 99 -13.80 -9.94 1.76
CA THR A 99 -14.83 -10.48 0.87
C THR A 99 -15.47 -11.74 1.45
N LEU A 100 -14.67 -12.65 2.00
CA LEU A 100 -15.17 -13.86 2.68
C LEU A 100 -16.08 -13.49 3.87
N ALA A 101 -15.67 -12.55 4.71
CA ALA A 101 -16.46 -12.10 5.86
C ALA A 101 -17.79 -11.49 5.38
N MET A 102 -17.75 -10.57 4.43
CA MET A 102 -18.95 -9.97 3.84
C MET A 102 -19.90 -11.01 3.21
N ALA A 103 -19.36 -12.05 2.57
CA ALA A 103 -20.16 -13.12 2.00
C ALA A 103 -20.80 -14.02 3.07
N ARG A 104 -20.15 -14.20 4.23
CA ARG A 104 -20.72 -14.91 5.39
C ARG A 104 -21.84 -14.11 6.05
N ASP A 105 -21.68 -12.79 6.10
CA ASP A 105 -22.66 -11.87 6.67
C ASP A 105 -23.83 -11.58 5.70
N GLY A 106 -23.82 -12.17 4.50
CA GLY A 106 -24.91 -12.06 3.51
C GLY A 106 -24.86 -10.78 2.66
N HIS A 107 -23.82 -9.96 2.76
CA HIS A 107 -23.64 -8.75 1.95
C HIS A 107 -23.15 -9.05 0.52
N LEU A 108 -22.57 -10.22 0.29
CA LEU A 108 -22.08 -10.68 -1.01
C LEU A 108 -22.64 -12.07 -1.32
N PRO A 109 -22.58 -12.53 -2.60
CA PRO A 109 -23.06 -13.86 -2.97
C PRO A 109 -22.43 -14.95 -2.11
N GLY A 110 -23.26 -15.78 -1.46
CA GLY A 110 -22.81 -16.81 -0.53
C GLY A 110 -21.83 -17.83 -1.13
N ALA A 111 -21.77 -17.94 -2.47
CA ALA A 111 -20.75 -18.72 -3.16
C ALA A 111 -19.31 -18.25 -2.85
N LEU A 112 -19.10 -16.97 -2.54
CA LEU A 112 -17.79 -16.42 -2.15
C LEU A 112 -17.41 -16.77 -0.70
N ALA A 113 -18.35 -17.23 0.11
CA ALA A 113 -18.09 -17.71 1.48
C ALA A 113 -17.41 -19.10 1.51
N ALA A 114 -17.19 -19.73 0.35
CA ALA A 114 -16.63 -21.07 0.25
C ALA A 114 -15.14 -21.13 0.63
N VAL A 115 -14.84 -21.94 1.64
CA VAL A 115 -13.48 -22.22 2.10
C VAL A 115 -13.01 -23.57 1.56
N HIS A 116 -11.76 -23.62 1.09
CA HIS A 116 -11.18 -24.85 0.55
C HIS A 116 -11.00 -25.89 1.68
N PRO A 117 -11.48 -27.14 1.52
CA PRO A 117 -11.50 -28.13 2.60
C PRO A 117 -10.11 -28.52 3.11
N ARG A 118 -9.12 -28.66 2.21
CA ARG A 118 -7.72 -29.02 2.55
C ARG A 118 -6.88 -27.85 3.04
N PHE A 119 -6.81 -26.75 2.27
CA PHE A 119 -5.93 -25.62 2.55
C PHE A 119 -6.54 -24.54 3.45
N ARG A 120 -7.84 -24.62 3.74
CA ARG A 120 -8.58 -23.66 4.58
C ARG A 120 -8.49 -22.20 4.12
N VAL A 121 -8.34 -21.99 2.81
CA VAL A 121 -8.29 -20.65 2.18
C VAL A 121 -9.61 -20.33 1.44
N PRO A 122 -10.02 -19.06 1.37
CA PRO A 122 -11.23 -18.64 0.65
C PRO A 122 -11.01 -18.61 -0.87
N HIS A 123 -10.74 -19.78 -1.46
CA HIS A 123 -10.31 -19.93 -2.86
C HIS A 123 -11.22 -19.23 -3.89
N ARG A 124 -12.54 -19.19 -3.67
CA ARG A 124 -13.47 -18.50 -4.58
C ARG A 124 -13.39 -16.98 -4.46
N ALA A 125 -13.28 -16.45 -3.24
CA ALA A 125 -13.08 -15.03 -3.03
C ALA A 125 -11.71 -14.60 -3.61
N GLU A 126 -10.67 -15.41 -3.39
CA GLU A 126 -9.33 -15.16 -3.91
C GLU A 126 -9.28 -15.16 -5.45
N ALA A 127 -9.90 -16.14 -6.09
CA ALA A 127 -10.02 -16.19 -7.54
C ALA A 127 -10.82 -15.00 -8.10
N ALA A 128 -11.92 -14.62 -7.45
CA ALA A 128 -12.72 -13.48 -7.86
C ALA A 128 -11.95 -12.15 -7.75
N VAL A 129 -11.31 -11.91 -6.60
CA VAL A 129 -10.48 -10.72 -6.37
C VAL A 129 -9.30 -10.70 -7.34
N GLY A 130 -8.62 -11.82 -7.52
CA GLY A 130 -7.52 -11.96 -8.48
C GLY A 130 -7.95 -11.66 -9.92
N ALA A 131 -9.12 -12.16 -10.34
CA ALA A 131 -9.67 -11.88 -11.66
C ALA A 131 -9.98 -10.38 -11.85
N VAL A 132 -10.60 -9.73 -10.86
CA VAL A 132 -10.86 -8.28 -10.90
C VAL A 132 -9.55 -7.50 -11.00
N VAL A 133 -8.56 -7.84 -10.19
CA VAL A 133 -7.23 -7.20 -10.21
C VAL A 133 -6.54 -7.41 -11.56
N ALA A 134 -6.63 -8.60 -12.16
CA ALA A 134 -6.05 -8.89 -13.46
C ALA A 134 -6.71 -8.07 -14.58
N VAL A 135 -8.04 -7.96 -14.57
CA VAL A 135 -8.78 -7.11 -15.52
C VAL A 135 -8.36 -5.65 -15.37
N LEU A 136 -8.33 -5.13 -14.15
CA LEU A 136 -7.92 -3.75 -13.89
C LEU A 136 -6.46 -3.49 -14.33
N ALA A 137 -5.55 -4.43 -14.07
CA ALA A 137 -4.17 -4.33 -14.51
C ALA A 137 -4.02 -4.37 -16.04
N ALA A 138 -4.91 -5.05 -16.75
CA ALA A 138 -4.90 -5.14 -18.21
C ALA A 138 -5.56 -3.93 -18.90
N THR A 139 -6.53 -3.27 -18.25
CA THR A 139 -7.34 -2.21 -18.88
C THR A 139 -7.05 -0.80 -18.39
N VAL A 140 -6.49 -0.64 -17.18
CA VAL A 140 -6.34 0.68 -16.53
C VAL A 140 -4.90 1.16 -16.63
N ASP A 141 -4.73 2.42 -17.06
CA ASP A 141 -3.41 3.07 -17.03
C ASP A 141 -2.91 3.26 -15.59
N VAL A 142 -1.65 2.93 -15.36
CA VAL A 142 -1.03 2.95 -14.02
C VAL A 142 -1.11 4.35 -13.39
N ARG A 143 -0.93 5.41 -14.19
CA ARG A 143 -0.99 6.78 -13.67
C ARG A 143 -2.41 7.16 -13.26
N GLY A 144 -3.40 6.77 -14.05
CA GLY A 144 -4.82 6.91 -13.71
C GLY A 144 -5.19 6.15 -12.44
N ALA A 145 -4.76 4.88 -12.33
CA ALA A 145 -4.99 4.05 -11.15
C ALA A 145 -4.37 4.66 -9.88
N ILE A 146 -3.14 5.20 -9.96
CA ILE A 146 -2.49 5.90 -8.86
C ILE A 146 -3.28 7.14 -8.46
N GLY A 147 -3.75 7.94 -9.42
CA GLY A 147 -4.55 9.14 -9.15
C GLY A 147 -5.84 8.81 -8.42
N PHE A 148 -6.59 7.82 -8.93
CA PHE A 148 -7.83 7.36 -8.33
C PHE A 148 -7.61 6.79 -6.92
N SER A 149 -6.59 5.94 -6.74
CA SER A 149 -6.23 5.37 -5.44
C SER A 149 -5.83 6.45 -4.44
N SER A 150 -5.04 7.44 -4.87
CA SER A 150 -4.61 8.56 -4.02
C SER A 150 -5.79 9.40 -3.57
N PHE A 151 -6.71 9.72 -4.48
CA PHE A 151 -7.94 10.42 -4.14
C PHE A 151 -8.75 9.65 -3.09
N GLY A 152 -8.95 8.34 -3.28
CA GLY A 152 -9.68 7.50 -2.33
C GLY A 152 -9.04 7.47 -0.94
N VAL A 153 -7.72 7.34 -0.87
CA VAL A 153 -6.97 7.35 0.40
C VAL A 153 -7.04 8.72 1.08
N LEU A 154 -6.89 9.81 0.32
CA LEU A 154 -7.01 11.17 0.87
C LEU A 154 -8.43 11.46 1.37
N ALA A 155 -9.45 11.04 0.63
CA ALA A 155 -10.84 11.16 1.06
C ALA A 155 -11.10 10.36 2.34
N TYR A 156 -10.59 9.12 2.42
CA TYR A 156 -10.66 8.31 3.64
C TYR A 156 -10.00 9.02 4.83
N TYR A 157 -8.80 9.58 4.65
CA TYR A 157 -8.15 10.35 5.71
C TYR A 157 -8.90 11.64 6.05
N ALA A 158 -9.48 12.33 5.08
CA ALA A 158 -10.28 13.52 5.34
C ALA A 158 -11.49 13.18 6.23
N VAL A 159 -12.20 12.10 5.90
CA VAL A 159 -13.32 11.60 6.73
C VAL A 159 -12.83 11.17 8.11
N ALA A 160 -11.76 10.38 8.20
CA ALA A 160 -11.21 9.93 9.48
C ALA A 160 -10.78 11.10 10.37
N ASN A 161 -10.13 12.13 9.80
CA ASN A 161 -9.77 13.34 10.54
C ASN A 161 -11.02 14.11 10.96
N ALA A 162 -12.01 14.30 10.07
CA ALA A 162 -13.26 14.96 10.43
C ALA A 162 -14.02 14.22 11.56
N SER A 163 -14.07 12.89 11.51
CA SER A 163 -14.68 12.07 12.57
C SER A 163 -13.89 12.15 13.88
N ALA A 164 -12.56 12.25 13.84
CA ALA A 164 -11.74 12.43 15.04
C ALA A 164 -12.09 13.72 15.80
N TRP A 165 -12.62 14.74 15.13
CA TRP A 165 -13.05 15.98 15.78
C TRP A 165 -14.36 15.81 16.57
N THR A 166 -15.13 14.77 16.28
CA THR A 166 -16.37 14.44 17.01
C THR A 166 -16.13 13.60 18.26
N LEU A 167 -14.91 13.12 18.50
CA LEU A 167 -14.54 12.37 19.70
C LEU A 167 -14.21 13.32 20.87
N SER A 168 -15.14 13.41 21.83
CA SER A 168 -15.12 14.32 22.98
C SER A 168 -14.16 13.95 24.13
N ALA A 169 -13.00 13.34 23.88
CA ALA A 169 -12.07 12.94 24.96
C ALA A 169 -10.64 13.48 24.80
N ALA A 170 -10.30 14.42 25.70
CA ALA A 170 -8.97 14.95 26.05
C ALA A 170 -8.30 15.99 25.10
N PRO A 171 -7.84 17.15 25.62
CA PRO A 171 -7.28 18.27 24.84
C PRO A 171 -6.07 17.94 23.95
N ARG A 172 -5.31 16.89 24.26
CA ARG A 172 -4.13 16.46 23.46
C ARG A 172 -4.51 15.79 22.12
N ALA A 173 -5.76 15.35 21.97
CA ALA A 173 -6.26 14.70 20.74
C ALA A 173 -6.57 15.68 19.60
N ARG A 174 -6.62 17.00 19.86
CA ARG A 174 -7.04 18.02 18.88
C ARG A 174 -5.90 18.64 18.06
N VAL A 175 -4.65 18.52 18.51
CA VAL A 175 -3.50 19.19 17.85
C VAL A 175 -2.99 18.39 16.65
N VAL A 176 -3.03 17.05 16.73
CA VAL A 176 -2.56 16.16 15.65
C VAL A 176 -3.45 16.23 14.39
N PRO A 177 -4.79 16.28 14.49
CA PRO A 177 -5.66 16.40 13.31
C PRO A 177 -5.60 17.77 12.61
N ALA A 178 -5.28 18.85 13.33
CA ALA A 178 -5.20 20.20 12.75
C ALA A 178 -3.99 20.36 11.81
N VAL A 179 -2.89 19.63 12.07
CA VAL A 179 -1.69 19.64 11.21
C VAL A 179 -1.85 18.71 10.01
N GLY A 180 -2.70 17.69 10.08
CA GLY A 180 -2.95 16.77 8.95
C GLY A 180 -3.89 17.31 7.86
N LEU A 181 -4.52 18.46 8.09
CA LEU A 181 -5.49 19.11 7.19
C LEU A 181 -4.90 20.32 6.44
N LEU A 182 -3.70 20.78 6.83
CA LEU A 182 -2.88 21.79 6.14
C LEU A 182 -1.82 21.10 5.29
#